data_AF-A0A1Y1HM24-F1
#
_entry.id   AF-A0A1Y1HM24-F1
#
_cell.length_a   1.000
_cell.length_b   1.000
_cell.length_c   1.000
_cell.angle_alpha   90.00
_cell.angle_beta   90.00
_cell.angle_gamma   90.00
#
_symmetry.space_group_name_H-M   'P 1'
#
loop_
_entity.id
_entity.type
_entity.pdbx_description
1 polymer ?
#
loop_
_entity_poly.entity_id
_entity_poly.type
_entity_poly.pdbx_seq_one_letter_code
_entity_poly.pdbx_strand_id
1 'polypeptide(L)'
;MDGQEPMKESHVEVKMPEKGAHLSEEGVIPLAATEGLNIFHLSKPNPFLKGSGAPQESRTDDAVIHKYECCGEIVRNGRAFHRTMRGVFDDGTCPGAKATCHKLYKYIIAKMYLGFAWLPHYRRVQVNVWVFDYLRREGFFTPQEAEQIANIHKNAKPFGMIAKWIQLLLHREQQRGDISELALDRLMTNIRGLNRHLGILNEYASMPVPFAFYHLLNVMAIGYLLLLAYTQVFSSYFYGIFPMALTTLVTLGLRELCNGTTAHRLLAARQTRGRASSVIIRYRLI
;
A
#
# COMPACT_ATOMS: atom_id res chain seq x y z
N MET A 1 47.84 8.22 20.28
CA MET A 1 47.43 7.11 19.42
C MET A 1 46.18 6.52 20.06
N ASP A 2 45.03 7.11 19.74
CA ASP A 2 43.76 6.74 20.37
C ASP A 2 43.09 5.64 19.54
N GLY A 3 42.85 4.51 20.21
CA GLY A 3 42.26 3.31 19.66
C GLY A 3 40.77 3.50 19.39
N GLN A 4 40.41 3.43 18.11
CA GLN A 4 39.02 3.42 17.67
C GLN A 4 38.55 1.97 17.60
N GLU A 5 37.70 1.56 18.54
CA GLU A 5 37.07 0.23 18.51
C GLU A 5 36.11 0.13 17.31
N PRO A 6 36.14 -0.99 16.56
CA PRO A 6 35.22 -1.20 15.45
C PRO A 6 33.79 -1.48 15.95
N MET A 7 32.83 -0.72 15.41
CA MET A 7 31.39 -0.96 15.57
C MET A 7 31.05 -2.41 15.18
N LYS A 8 30.54 -3.19 16.14
CA LYS A 8 29.95 -4.51 15.86
C LYS A 8 28.63 -4.32 15.11
N GLU A 9 28.61 -4.69 13.84
CA GLU A 9 27.36 -4.89 13.09
C GLU A 9 26.56 -6.02 13.73
N SER A 10 25.41 -5.69 14.32
CA SER A 10 24.46 -6.68 14.81
C SER A 10 23.72 -7.30 13.61
N HIS A 11 24.20 -8.46 13.15
CA HIS A 11 23.50 -9.30 12.18
C HIS A 11 22.21 -9.82 12.81
N VAL A 12 21.07 -9.26 12.42
CA VAL A 12 19.75 -9.84 12.70
C VAL A 12 19.48 -10.90 11.64
N GLU A 13 19.69 -12.17 11.98
CA GLU A 13 19.40 -13.31 11.11
C GLU A 13 17.89 -13.53 11.03
N VAL A 14 17.28 -13.11 9.91
CA VAL A 14 15.86 -13.33 9.63
C VAL A 14 15.70 -14.71 9.02
N LYS A 15 15.30 -15.70 9.83
CA LYS A 15 15.06 -17.07 9.37
C LYS A 15 13.78 -17.11 8.51
N MET A 16 13.93 -17.44 7.22
CA MET A 16 12.84 -17.46 6.25
C MET A 16 11.96 -18.73 6.39
N PRO A 17 10.65 -18.65 6.12
CA PRO A 17 9.79 -19.83 6.07
C PRO A 17 10.09 -20.68 4.82
N GLU A 18 10.28 -21.98 5.02
CA GLU A 18 10.41 -22.97 3.95
C GLU A 18 9.06 -23.33 3.31
N LYS A 19 9.15 -23.77 2.06
CA LYS A 19 8.12 -23.89 1.01
C LYS A 19 6.90 -24.71 1.40
N GLY A 20 5.74 -24.31 0.85
CA GLY A 20 4.54 -25.15 0.83
C GLY A 20 3.32 -24.50 0.19
N ALA A 21 3.39 -24.18 -1.11
CA ALA A 21 2.19 -24.00 -1.93
C ALA A 21 2.53 -24.30 -3.40
N HIS A 22 2.08 -25.46 -3.88
CA HIS A 22 2.01 -25.76 -5.32
C HIS A 22 1.05 -24.75 -5.96
N LEU A 23 1.57 -23.91 -6.86
CA LEU A 23 0.78 -23.01 -7.70
C LEU A 23 0.36 -23.79 -8.96
N SER A 24 -0.94 -24.04 -9.11
CA SER A 24 -1.56 -24.51 -10.35
C SER A 24 -1.48 -23.41 -11.43
N GLU A 25 -1.20 -23.79 -12.68
CA GLU A 25 -0.92 -22.90 -13.82
C GLU A 25 -2.12 -22.10 -14.35
N GLU A 26 -3.31 -22.22 -13.77
CA GLU A 26 -4.49 -21.47 -14.24
C GLU A 26 -4.78 -20.22 -13.40
N GLY A 27 -4.38 -19.07 -13.95
CA GLY A 27 -5.14 -17.83 -13.83
C GLY A 27 -5.37 -17.27 -12.41
N VAL A 28 -4.32 -16.96 -11.66
CA VAL A 28 -4.46 -16.23 -10.38
C VAL A 28 -4.03 -14.77 -10.53
N ILE A 29 -5.00 -13.89 -10.78
CA ILE A 29 -4.95 -12.52 -10.24
C ILE A 29 -4.92 -12.68 -8.71
N PRO A 30 -4.05 -11.98 -7.96
CA PRO A 30 -3.92 -12.22 -6.52
C PRO A 30 -5.26 -12.05 -5.81
N LEU A 31 -5.85 -13.18 -5.39
CA LEU A 31 -7.14 -13.24 -4.69
C LEU A 31 -7.12 -12.38 -3.42
N ALA A 32 -5.94 -12.25 -2.78
CA ALA A 32 -5.72 -11.40 -1.62
C ALA A 32 -5.92 -9.89 -1.87
N ALA A 33 -5.89 -9.43 -3.13
CA ALA A 33 -6.22 -8.05 -3.50
C ALA A 33 -7.69 -7.88 -3.94
N THR A 34 -8.37 -8.97 -4.33
CA THR A 34 -9.78 -8.94 -4.78
C THR A 34 -10.79 -9.29 -3.69
N GLU A 35 -10.45 -10.14 -2.73
CA GLU A 35 -11.35 -10.49 -1.62
C GLU A 35 -11.56 -9.32 -0.63
N GLY A 36 -10.59 -8.40 -0.54
CA GLY A 36 -10.77 -7.12 0.14
C GLY A 36 -11.50 -6.04 -0.69
N LEU A 37 -11.78 -6.29 -1.98
CA LEU A 37 -12.32 -5.30 -2.92
C LEU A 37 -13.76 -5.60 -3.40
N ASN A 38 -14.29 -6.80 -3.15
CA ASN A 38 -15.65 -7.18 -3.56
C ASN A 38 -16.76 -6.77 -2.56
N ILE A 39 -16.40 -6.14 -1.45
CA ILE A 39 -17.35 -5.54 -0.52
C ILE A 39 -17.31 -4.03 -0.78
N PHE A 40 -18.46 -3.43 -1.13
CA PHE A 40 -18.67 -2.00 -1.37
C PHE A 40 -18.39 -1.45 -2.79
N HIS A 41 -19.15 -1.98 -3.75
CA HIS A 41 -19.76 -1.11 -4.75
C HIS A 41 -20.87 -0.32 -4.02
N LEU A 42 -20.64 0.93 -3.61
CA LEU A 42 -21.67 1.98 -3.41
C LEU A 42 -21.03 3.26 -2.83
N SER A 43 -20.96 4.28 -3.69
CA SER A 43 -21.02 5.74 -3.41
C SER A 43 -20.05 6.46 -4.35
N LYS A 44 -20.59 7.10 -5.39
CA LYS A 44 -19.82 8.09 -6.17
C LYS A 44 -19.79 9.39 -5.36
N PRO A 45 -18.62 10.05 -5.21
CA PRO A 45 -18.59 11.36 -4.58
C PRO A 45 -19.38 12.37 -5.41
N ASN A 46 -20.21 13.16 -4.72
CA ASN A 46 -21.12 14.15 -5.30
C ASN A 46 -20.31 15.35 -5.81
N PRO A 47 -20.34 15.71 -7.11
CA PRO A 47 -19.46 16.74 -7.69
C PRO A 47 -19.76 18.19 -7.25
N PHE A 48 -20.74 18.40 -6.38
CA PHE A 48 -21.24 19.74 -6.00
C PHE A 48 -20.57 20.40 -4.78
N LEU A 49 -19.64 19.73 -4.08
CA LEU A 49 -18.96 20.30 -2.90
C LEU A 49 -17.61 20.96 -3.22
N LYS A 50 -17.52 21.66 -4.37
CA LYS A 50 -16.31 22.37 -4.79
C LYS A 50 -16.50 23.88 -4.67
N GLY A 51 -16.79 24.36 -3.47
CA GLY A 51 -16.88 25.79 -3.20
C GLY A 51 -17.34 26.08 -1.78
N SER A 52 -16.56 26.90 -1.08
CA SER A 52 -16.74 27.41 0.28
C SER A 52 -16.20 26.53 1.41
N GLY A 53 -15.52 27.19 2.35
CA GLY A 53 -14.66 26.64 3.39
C GLY A 53 -15.37 25.68 4.33
N ALA A 54 -15.40 24.40 3.96
CA ALA A 54 -15.83 23.34 4.85
C ALA A 54 -14.87 23.24 6.05
N PRO A 55 -15.40 23.06 7.28
CA PRO A 55 -14.59 22.91 8.48
C PRO A 55 -13.61 21.75 8.32
N GLN A 56 -12.39 21.96 8.84
CA GLN A 56 -11.21 21.12 8.68
C GLN A 56 -11.39 19.65 9.16
N GLU A 57 -12.51 19.35 9.80
CA GLU A 57 -12.89 18.07 10.39
C GLU A 57 -13.29 17.01 9.35
N SER A 58 -13.69 17.37 8.12
CA SER A 58 -14.01 16.39 7.06
C SER A 58 -12.77 15.75 6.40
N ARG A 59 -11.56 16.27 6.64
CA ARG A 59 -10.35 15.90 5.87
C ARG A 59 -9.82 14.50 6.16
N THR A 60 -10.09 13.91 7.33
CA THR A 60 -9.55 12.59 7.68
C THR A 60 -10.24 11.46 6.95
N ASP A 61 -11.57 11.54 6.81
CA ASP A 61 -12.36 10.55 6.10
C ASP A 61 -12.07 10.61 4.60
N ASP A 62 -11.95 11.82 4.05
CA ASP A 62 -11.51 12.06 2.68
C ASP A 62 -10.14 11.42 2.40
N ALA A 63 -9.20 11.54 3.34
CA ALA A 63 -7.87 10.95 3.17
C ALA A 63 -7.85 9.42 3.19
N VAL A 64 -8.75 8.79 3.97
CA VAL A 64 -8.89 7.33 3.97
C VAL A 64 -9.53 6.87 2.67
N ILE A 65 -10.67 7.45 2.29
CA ILE A 65 -11.38 7.14 1.05
C ILE A 65 -10.45 7.32 -0.15
N HIS A 66 -9.73 8.44 -0.22
CA HIS A 66 -8.81 8.71 -1.32
C HIS A 66 -7.63 7.72 -1.41
N LYS A 67 -7.14 7.18 -0.28
CA LYS A 67 -6.16 6.08 -0.28
C LYS A 67 -6.74 4.81 -0.92
N TYR A 68 -7.98 4.46 -0.58
CA TYR A 68 -8.68 3.32 -1.18
C TYR A 68 -8.94 3.52 -2.67
N GLU A 69 -9.39 4.71 -3.06
CA GLU A 69 -9.57 5.08 -4.48
C GLU A 69 -8.25 4.96 -5.23
N CYS A 70 -7.13 5.43 -4.67
CA CYS A 70 -5.81 5.26 -5.27
C CYS A 70 -5.43 3.79 -5.47
N CYS A 71 -5.72 2.90 -4.51
CA CYS A 71 -5.51 1.47 -4.67
C CYS A 71 -6.39 0.88 -5.79
N GLY A 72 -7.66 1.27 -5.85
CA GLY A 72 -8.58 0.89 -6.92
C GLY A 72 -8.07 1.33 -8.29
N GLU A 73 -7.58 2.56 -8.39
CA GLU A 73 -6.99 3.12 -9.60
C GLU A 73 -5.69 2.44 -10.02
N ILE A 74 -4.83 2.06 -9.07
CA ILE A 74 -3.62 1.26 -9.34
C ILE A 74 -4.00 -0.07 -10.00
N VAL A 75 -4.98 -0.78 -9.44
CA VAL A 75 -5.46 -2.06 -10.00
C VAL A 75 -6.15 -1.84 -11.34
N ARG A 76 -6.97 -0.80 -11.48
CA ARG A 76 -7.67 -0.46 -12.72
C ARG A 76 -6.69 -0.17 -13.86
N ASN A 77 -5.67 0.66 -13.62
CA ASN A 77 -4.63 0.98 -14.59
C ASN A 77 -3.78 -0.25 -14.94
N GLY A 78 -3.44 -1.10 -13.95
CA GLY A 78 -2.73 -2.36 -14.21
C GLY A 78 -3.53 -3.32 -15.10
N ARG A 79 -4.83 -3.49 -14.84
CA ARG A 79 -5.74 -4.30 -15.66
C ARG A 79 -5.98 -3.70 -17.04
N ALA A 80 -6.10 -2.38 -17.14
CA ALA A 80 -6.23 -1.68 -18.43
C ALA A 80 -4.97 -1.87 -19.26
N PHE A 81 -3.79 -1.69 -18.67
CA PHE A 81 -2.51 -1.96 -19.32
C PHE A 81 -2.43 -3.40 -19.84
N HIS A 82 -2.76 -4.39 -19.01
CA HIS A 82 -2.73 -5.79 -19.41
C HIS A 82 -3.67 -6.09 -20.60
N ARG A 83 -4.90 -5.56 -20.57
CA ARG A 83 -5.86 -5.73 -21.68
C ARG A 83 -5.38 -5.06 -22.97
N THR A 84 -4.88 -3.83 -22.89
CA THR A 84 -4.31 -3.14 -24.06
C THR A 84 -3.09 -3.87 -24.60
N MET A 85 -2.21 -4.35 -23.72
CA MET A 85 -1.02 -5.10 -24.11
C MET A 85 -1.38 -6.38 -24.85
N ARG A 86 -2.38 -7.15 -24.38
CA ARG A 86 -2.85 -8.35 -25.09
C ARG A 86 -3.29 -8.02 -26.51
N GLY A 87 -4.16 -7.03 -26.70
CA GLY A 87 -4.64 -6.66 -28.05
C GLY A 87 -3.59 -5.99 -28.95
N VAL A 88 -2.45 -5.55 -28.41
CA VAL A 88 -1.33 -5.02 -29.21
C VAL A 88 -0.37 -6.14 -29.62
N PHE A 89 -0.15 -7.11 -28.73
CA PHE A 89 0.74 -8.25 -28.94
C PHE A 89 -0.07 -9.54 -29.06
N ASP A 90 -1.06 -9.57 -29.96
CA ASP A 90 -1.81 -10.78 -30.24
C ASP A 90 -0.87 -11.87 -30.81
N ASP A 91 -1.11 -13.13 -30.45
CA ASP A 91 -0.26 -14.25 -30.85
C ASP A 91 -0.12 -14.29 -32.39
N GLY A 92 1.10 -14.04 -32.89
CA GLY A 92 1.41 -14.04 -34.32
C GLY A 92 1.53 -12.66 -34.98
N THR A 93 1.30 -11.55 -34.27
CA THR A 93 1.49 -10.19 -34.82
C THR A 93 2.95 -9.88 -35.15
N CYS A 94 3.88 -10.24 -34.26
CA CYS A 94 5.31 -10.07 -34.49
C CYS A 94 6.15 -11.23 -33.92
N PRO A 95 7.35 -11.49 -34.47
CA PRO A 95 8.25 -12.52 -33.94
C PRO A 95 8.69 -12.15 -32.52
N GLY A 96 8.28 -12.96 -31.54
CA GLY A 96 8.60 -12.73 -30.13
C GLY A 96 7.54 -11.97 -29.33
N ALA A 97 6.39 -11.62 -29.92
CA ALA A 97 5.27 -10.94 -29.25
C ALA A 97 4.94 -11.56 -27.88
N LYS A 98 4.80 -12.89 -27.83
CA LYS A 98 4.48 -13.64 -26.60
C LYS A 98 5.54 -13.47 -25.51
N ALA A 99 6.83 -13.50 -25.87
CA ALA A 99 7.91 -13.32 -24.93
C ALA A 99 7.96 -11.88 -24.39
N THR A 100 7.78 -10.89 -25.26
CA THR A 100 7.69 -9.47 -24.88
C THR A 100 6.48 -9.20 -23.98
N CYS A 101 5.31 -9.72 -24.34
CA CYS A 101 4.07 -9.62 -23.57
C CYS A 101 4.22 -10.23 -22.18
N HIS A 102 4.82 -11.43 -22.08
CA HIS A 102 5.12 -12.08 -20.79
C HIS A 102 6.08 -11.25 -19.94
N LYS A 103 7.13 -10.69 -20.55
CA LYS A 103 8.12 -9.85 -19.86
C LYS A 103 7.49 -8.55 -19.34
N LEU A 104 6.68 -7.87 -20.14
CA LEU A 104 5.93 -6.67 -19.74
C LEU A 104 4.94 -6.96 -18.61
N TYR A 105 4.26 -8.11 -18.67
CA TYR A 105 3.35 -8.56 -17.62
C TYR A 105 4.07 -8.78 -16.28
N LYS A 106 5.21 -9.48 -16.30
CA LYS A 106 6.07 -9.65 -15.12
C LYS A 106 6.46 -8.30 -14.53
N TYR A 107 6.88 -7.34 -15.36
CA TYR A 107 7.25 -6.01 -14.87
C TYR A 107 6.09 -5.23 -14.26
N ILE A 108 4.89 -5.28 -14.82
CA ILE A 108 3.72 -4.62 -14.24
C ILE A 108 3.38 -5.20 -12.87
N ILE A 109 3.38 -6.52 -12.74
CA ILE A 109 3.14 -7.20 -11.46
C ILE A 109 4.22 -6.81 -10.46
N ALA A 110 5.49 -6.97 -10.82
CA ALA A 110 6.62 -6.64 -9.97
C ALA A 110 6.58 -5.18 -9.52
N LYS A 111 6.20 -4.26 -10.41
CA LYS A 111 6.00 -2.85 -10.11
C LYS A 111 4.88 -2.61 -9.08
N MET A 112 3.76 -3.31 -9.19
CA MET A 112 2.67 -3.21 -8.20
C MET A 112 3.12 -3.73 -6.83
N TYR A 113 3.73 -4.92 -6.78
CA TYR A 113 4.26 -5.51 -5.55
C TYR A 113 5.28 -4.60 -4.87
N LEU A 114 6.29 -4.14 -5.62
CA LEU A 114 7.31 -3.22 -5.09
C LEU A 114 6.71 -1.86 -4.73
N GLY A 115 5.75 -1.35 -5.50
CA GLY A 115 5.04 -0.12 -5.21
C GLY A 115 4.37 -0.13 -3.84
N PHE A 116 3.65 -1.21 -3.51
CA PHE A 116 3.06 -1.39 -2.19
C PHE A 116 4.11 -1.67 -1.12
N ALA A 117 5.07 -2.58 -1.36
CA ALA A 117 6.07 -2.95 -0.37
C ALA A 117 6.97 -1.77 0.06
N TRP A 118 7.12 -0.75 -0.81
CA TRP A 118 7.92 0.44 -0.54
C TRP A 118 7.18 1.55 0.23
N LEU A 119 5.95 1.32 0.68
CA LEU A 119 5.26 2.26 1.56
C LEU A 119 6.03 2.41 2.89
N PRO A 120 6.08 3.61 3.51
CA PRO A 120 6.90 3.88 4.69
C PRO A 120 6.68 2.89 5.84
N HIS A 121 5.42 2.50 6.08
CA HIS A 121 5.09 1.53 7.13
C HIS A 121 5.67 0.14 6.85
N TYR A 122 5.57 -0.35 5.62
CA TYR A 122 6.07 -1.66 5.21
C TYR A 122 7.59 -1.71 5.12
N ARG A 123 8.23 -0.59 4.75
CA ARG A 123 9.69 -0.45 4.77
C ARG A 123 10.26 -0.58 6.19
N ARG A 124 9.57 -0.04 7.21
CA ARG A 124 9.99 -0.18 8.62
C ARG A 124 9.97 -1.64 9.11
N VAL A 125 9.11 -2.48 8.53
CA VAL A 125 8.98 -3.90 8.87
C VAL A 125 9.74 -4.79 7.86
N GLN A 126 10.60 -4.20 7.01
CA GLN A 126 11.40 -4.91 6.00
C GLN A 126 10.59 -5.74 5.00
N VAL A 127 9.30 -5.47 4.82
CA VAL A 127 8.45 -6.15 3.83
C VAL A 127 8.98 -5.90 2.41
N ASN A 128 9.60 -4.75 2.18
CA ASN A 128 10.27 -4.43 0.91
C ASN A 128 11.41 -5.39 0.56
N VAL A 129 12.18 -5.86 1.55
CA VAL A 129 13.26 -6.84 1.34
C VAL A 129 12.66 -8.20 1.00
N TRP A 130 11.66 -8.63 1.78
CA TRP A 130 10.96 -9.89 1.54
C TRP A 130 10.29 -9.95 0.15
N VAL A 131 9.58 -8.88 -0.25
CA VAL A 131 8.96 -8.81 -1.58
C VAL A 131 10.00 -8.82 -2.68
N PHE A 132 11.12 -8.12 -2.52
CA PHE A 132 12.20 -8.13 -3.49
C PHE A 132 12.81 -9.53 -3.66
N ASP A 133 13.10 -10.22 -2.55
CA ASP A 133 13.59 -11.59 -2.57
C ASP A 133 12.59 -12.59 -3.15
N TYR A 134 11.31 -12.40 -2.87
CA TYR A 134 10.23 -13.17 -3.50
C TYR A 134 10.23 -13.00 -5.02
N LEU A 135 10.21 -11.76 -5.51
CA LEU A 135 10.22 -11.48 -6.95
C LEU A 135 11.48 -12.01 -7.66
N ARG A 136 12.63 -11.95 -6.97
CA ARG A 136 13.90 -12.54 -7.47
C ARG A 136 13.80 -14.06 -7.59
N ARG A 137 13.29 -14.74 -6.55
CA ARG A 137 13.15 -16.22 -6.54
C ARG A 137 12.16 -16.72 -7.59
N GLU A 138 11.06 -16.00 -7.79
CA GLU A 138 10.04 -16.33 -8.79
C GLU A 138 10.43 -15.94 -10.23
N GLY A 139 11.65 -15.41 -10.45
CA GLY A 139 12.16 -15.10 -11.79
C GLY A 139 11.40 -13.96 -12.47
N PHE A 140 10.94 -12.96 -11.71
CA PHE A 140 10.39 -11.72 -12.28
C PHE A 140 11.48 -10.82 -12.88
N PHE A 141 12.70 -10.94 -12.37
CA PHE A 141 13.86 -10.18 -12.81
C PHE A 141 14.94 -11.13 -13.32
N THR A 142 15.71 -10.66 -14.30
CA THR A 142 17.00 -11.31 -14.62
C THR A 142 18.00 -11.06 -13.48
N PRO A 143 19.06 -11.89 -13.34
CA PRO A 143 20.08 -11.66 -12.32
C PRO A 143 20.70 -10.26 -12.39
N GLN A 144 20.91 -9.76 -13.61
CA GLN A 144 21.45 -8.41 -13.86
C GLN A 144 20.46 -7.32 -13.44
N GLU A 145 19.16 -7.48 -13.74
CA GLU A 145 18.12 -6.54 -13.31
C GLU A 145 17.97 -6.52 -11.78
N ALA A 146 18.06 -7.68 -11.14
CA ALA A 146 18.02 -7.79 -9.68
C ALA A 146 19.23 -7.09 -9.04
N GLU A 147 20.43 -7.27 -9.59
CA GLU A 147 21.64 -6.58 -9.13
C GLU A 147 21.52 -5.06 -9.31
N GLN A 148 21.00 -4.60 -10.45
CA GLN A 148 20.74 -3.19 -10.68
C GLN A 148 19.78 -2.59 -9.64
N ILE A 149 18.70 -3.30 -9.29
CA ILE A 149 17.76 -2.87 -8.25
C ILE A 149 18.42 -2.86 -6.87
N ALA A 150 19.24 -3.87 -6.57
CA ALA A 150 19.96 -3.96 -5.30
C ALA A 150 20.97 -2.80 -5.13
N ASN A 151 21.56 -2.34 -6.23
CA ASN A 151 22.51 -1.23 -6.27
C ASN A 151 21.85 0.16 -6.29
N ILE A 152 20.52 0.25 -6.34
CA ILE A 152 19.81 1.53 -6.23
C ILE A 152 20.08 2.14 -4.84
N HIS A 153 20.32 3.45 -4.81
CA HIS A 153 20.46 4.20 -3.57
C HIS A 153 19.30 3.91 -2.60
N LYS A 154 19.59 3.73 -1.29
CA LYS A 154 18.62 3.28 -0.26
C LYS A 154 17.29 4.05 -0.24
N ASN A 155 17.28 5.31 -0.68
CA ASN A 155 16.08 6.17 -0.70
C ASN A 155 15.37 6.25 -2.06
N ALA A 156 15.97 5.73 -3.13
CA ALA A 156 15.32 5.70 -4.42
C ALA A 156 14.27 4.59 -4.46
N LYS A 157 13.22 4.83 -5.26
CA LYS A 157 12.03 3.97 -5.34
C LYS A 157 12.21 2.98 -6.51
N PRO A 158 12.38 1.67 -6.27
CA PRO A 158 12.73 0.71 -7.32
C PRO A 158 11.62 0.56 -8.37
N PHE A 159 10.35 0.75 -7.97
CA PHE A 159 9.23 0.73 -8.91
C PHE A 159 9.32 1.83 -9.99
N GLY A 160 10.08 2.91 -9.75
CA GLY A 160 10.38 3.94 -10.75
C GLY A 160 11.33 3.42 -11.84
N MET A 161 12.32 2.62 -11.46
CA MET A 161 13.25 1.98 -12.40
C MET A 161 12.53 0.98 -13.30
N ILE A 162 11.63 0.16 -12.73
CA ILE A 162 10.80 -0.77 -13.51
C ILE A 162 9.91 -0.03 -14.51
N ALA A 163 9.39 1.15 -14.13
CA ALA A 163 8.68 2.01 -15.08
C ALA A 163 9.53 2.35 -16.30
N LYS A 164 10.79 2.75 -16.08
CA LYS A 164 11.72 3.06 -17.16
C LYS A 164 12.02 1.85 -18.04
N TRP A 165 12.19 0.66 -17.46
CA TRP A 165 12.37 -0.56 -18.25
C TRP A 165 11.18 -0.90 -19.13
N ILE A 166 9.96 -0.76 -18.60
CA ILE A 166 8.73 -0.93 -19.40
C ILE A 166 8.72 0.07 -20.55
N GLN A 167 9.03 1.34 -20.29
CA GLN A 167 9.06 2.39 -21.33
C GLN A 167 10.10 2.11 -22.41
N LEU A 168 11.32 1.72 -22.03
CA LEU A 168 12.39 1.38 -22.95
C LEU A 168 12.04 0.14 -23.80
N LEU A 169 11.43 -0.87 -23.18
CA LEU A 169 10.99 -2.07 -23.89
C LEU A 169 9.91 -1.73 -24.91
N LEU A 170 8.89 -0.96 -24.52
CA LEU A 170 7.83 -0.54 -25.45
C LEU A 170 8.35 0.34 -26.59
N HIS A 171 9.27 1.26 -26.32
CA HIS A 171 9.86 2.10 -27.36
C HIS A 171 10.74 1.30 -28.33
N ARG A 172 11.45 0.27 -27.85
CA ARG A 172 12.21 -0.64 -28.71
C ARG A 172 11.30 -1.39 -29.69
N GLU A 173 10.15 -1.88 -29.22
CA GLU A 173 9.19 -2.57 -30.09
C GLU A 173 8.49 -1.60 -31.06
N GLN A 174 8.26 -0.35 -30.65
CA GLN A 174 7.82 0.70 -31.58
C GLN A 174 8.85 0.95 -32.68
N GLN A 175 10.14 1.07 -32.34
CA GLN A 175 11.21 1.28 -33.32
C GLN A 175 11.36 0.11 -34.31
N ARG A 176 10.97 -1.09 -33.91
CA ARG A 176 10.90 -2.27 -34.80
C ARG A 176 9.69 -2.27 -35.73
N GLY A 177 8.72 -1.39 -35.50
CA GLY A 177 7.45 -1.37 -36.22
C GLY A 177 6.44 -2.39 -35.69
N ASP A 178 6.72 -3.07 -34.57
CA ASP A 178 5.82 -4.07 -33.98
C ASP A 178 4.61 -3.43 -33.29
N ILE A 179 4.71 -2.15 -32.90
CA ILE A 179 3.65 -1.39 -32.22
C ILE A 179 3.44 -0.06 -32.92
N SER A 180 2.18 0.30 -33.15
CA SER A 180 1.82 1.63 -33.65
C SER A 180 2.01 2.72 -32.58
N GLU A 181 2.28 3.96 -33.01
CA GLU A 181 2.44 5.09 -32.08
C GLU A 181 1.21 5.29 -31.18
N LEU A 182 0.01 5.12 -31.74
CA LEU A 182 -1.25 5.21 -31.00
C LEU A 182 -1.35 4.12 -29.91
N ALA A 183 -0.93 2.90 -30.21
CA ALA A 183 -0.91 1.81 -29.23
C ALA A 183 0.11 2.08 -28.12
N LEU A 184 1.28 2.62 -28.46
CA LEU A 184 2.28 3.04 -27.48
C LEU A 184 1.72 4.12 -26.54
N ASP A 185 1.09 5.18 -27.06
CA ASP A 185 0.56 6.26 -26.22
C ASP A 185 -0.53 5.75 -25.25
N ARG A 186 -1.38 4.82 -25.69
CA ARG A 186 -2.36 4.16 -24.81
C ARG A 186 -1.70 3.37 -23.68
N LEU A 187 -0.68 2.57 -23.98
CA LEU A 187 0.08 1.81 -22.99
C LEU A 187 0.81 2.75 -22.01
N MET A 188 1.42 3.81 -22.52
CA MET A 188 2.12 4.82 -21.74
C MET A 188 1.19 5.61 -20.82
N THR A 189 -0.03 5.89 -21.26
CA THR A 189 -1.06 6.54 -20.44
C THR A 189 -1.44 5.69 -19.23
N ASN A 190 -1.64 4.38 -19.42
CA ASN A 190 -1.91 3.47 -18.30
C ASN A 190 -0.72 3.39 -17.30
N ILE A 191 0.53 3.37 -17.80
CA ILE A 191 1.72 3.38 -16.93
C ILE A 191 1.85 4.69 -16.16
N ARG A 192 1.57 5.84 -16.81
CA ARG A 192 1.56 7.15 -16.17
C ARG A 192 0.49 7.22 -15.07
N GLY A 193 -0.71 6.70 -15.34
CA GLY A 193 -1.78 6.57 -14.34
C GLY A 193 -1.33 5.74 -13.13
N LEU A 194 -0.77 4.56 -13.38
CA LEU A 194 -0.22 3.69 -12.34
C LEU A 194 0.87 4.39 -11.49
N ASN A 195 1.81 5.08 -12.14
CA ASN A 195 2.87 5.84 -11.46
C ASN A 195 2.31 6.97 -10.60
N ARG A 196 1.35 7.73 -11.15
CA ARG A 196 0.72 8.84 -10.46
C ARG A 196 0.04 8.36 -9.17
N HIS A 197 -0.78 7.31 -9.25
CA HIS A 197 -1.51 6.81 -8.07
C HIS A 197 -0.59 6.13 -7.05
N LEU A 198 0.48 5.43 -7.47
CA LEU A 198 1.52 4.95 -6.55
C LEU A 198 2.27 6.10 -5.87
N GLY A 199 2.54 7.19 -6.59
CA GLY A 199 3.16 8.40 -6.06
C GLY A 199 2.29 9.05 -4.98
N ILE A 200 1.02 9.30 -5.32
CA ILE A 200 0.00 9.85 -4.41
C ILE A 200 -0.13 8.96 -3.17
N LEU A 201 -0.30 7.64 -3.34
CA LEU A 201 -0.43 6.71 -2.22
C LEU A 201 0.78 6.78 -1.29
N ASN A 202 2.00 6.86 -1.84
CA ASN A 202 3.23 6.96 -1.07
C ASN A 202 3.35 8.31 -0.34
N GLU A 203 2.92 9.41 -0.97
CA GLU A 203 2.86 10.73 -0.34
C GLU A 203 1.91 10.72 0.87
N TYR A 204 0.69 10.23 0.69
CA TYR A 204 -0.30 10.06 1.75
C TYR A 204 0.11 9.07 2.85
N ALA A 205 1.00 8.13 2.55
CA ALA A 205 1.57 7.22 3.53
C ALA A 205 2.77 7.84 4.28
N SER A 206 3.44 8.83 3.66
CA SER A 206 4.57 9.55 4.25
C SER A 206 4.12 10.75 5.09
N MET A 207 2.93 11.27 4.86
CA MET A 207 2.32 12.37 5.60
C MET A 207 1.22 11.85 6.53
N PRO A 208 1.56 11.35 7.74
CA PRO A 208 0.54 11.07 8.75
C PRO A 208 -0.17 12.37 9.15
N VAL A 209 -1.40 12.26 9.67
CA VAL A 209 -2.09 13.39 10.30
C VAL A 209 -1.13 14.05 11.29
N PRO A 210 -0.93 15.39 11.25
CA PRO A 210 0.07 16.01 12.07
C PRO A 210 -0.17 15.70 13.55
N PHE A 211 0.88 15.24 14.21
CA PHE A 211 0.86 14.78 15.60
C PHE A 211 0.17 15.78 16.55
N ALA A 212 0.39 17.07 16.32
CA ALA A 212 -0.23 18.14 17.10
C ALA A 212 -1.77 18.11 17.09
N PHE A 213 -2.41 17.90 15.93
CA PHE A 213 -3.87 17.83 15.84
C PHE A 213 -4.43 16.62 16.59
N TYR A 214 -3.75 15.48 16.49
CA TYR A 214 -4.13 14.27 17.23
C TYR A 214 -4.08 14.50 18.75
N HIS A 215 -3.00 15.10 19.26
CA HIS A 215 -2.87 15.40 20.67
C HIS A 215 -3.87 16.45 21.14
N LEU A 216 -4.09 17.50 20.35
CA LEU A 216 -5.06 18.54 20.67
C LEU A 216 -6.48 17.97 20.79
N LEU A 217 -6.92 17.15 19.83
CA LEU A 217 -8.23 16.49 19.88
C LEU A 217 -8.37 15.58 21.10
N ASN A 218 -7.33 14.82 21.46
CA ASN A 218 -7.35 13.99 22.66
C ASN A 218 -7.42 14.81 23.95
N VAL A 219 -6.65 15.90 24.04
CA VAL A 219 -6.68 16.81 25.20
C VAL A 219 -8.06 17.47 25.32
N MET A 220 -8.64 17.94 24.22
CA MET A 220 -9.98 18.52 24.21
C MET A 220 -11.05 17.50 24.62
N ALA A 221 -10.98 16.27 24.11
CA ALA A 221 -11.92 15.22 24.48
C ALA A 221 -11.83 14.86 25.98
N ILE A 222 -10.60 14.71 26.51
CA ILE A 222 -10.39 14.43 27.94
C ILE A 222 -10.87 15.61 28.79
N GLY A 223 -10.55 16.84 28.41
CA GLY A 223 -11.00 18.06 29.10
C GLY A 223 -12.52 18.19 29.10
N TYR A 224 -13.18 17.88 27.99
CA TYR A 224 -14.63 17.85 27.90
C TYR A 224 -15.25 16.81 28.83
N LEU A 225 -14.73 15.57 28.84
CA LEU A 225 -15.21 14.51 29.73
C LEU A 225 -14.99 14.87 31.20
N LEU A 226 -13.89 15.55 31.54
CA LEU A 226 -13.61 15.99 32.91
C LEU A 226 -14.57 17.10 33.35
N LEU A 227 -14.88 18.06 32.48
CA LEU A 227 -15.90 19.08 32.73
C LEU A 227 -17.29 18.46 32.90
N LEU A 228 -17.64 17.49 32.05
CA LEU A 228 -18.91 16.77 32.11
C LEU A 228 -19.01 15.91 33.38
N ALA A 229 -17.88 15.37 33.86
CA ALA A 229 -17.81 14.69 35.15
C ALA A 229 -18.03 15.66 36.31
N TYR A 230 -17.40 16.83 36.26
CA TYR A 230 -17.56 17.88 37.28
C TYR A 230 -19.00 18.38 37.38
N THR A 231 -19.67 18.65 36.25
CA THR A 231 -21.08 19.11 36.27
C THR A 231 -22.03 18.08 36.87
N GLN A 232 -21.74 16.79 36.68
CA GLN A 232 -22.56 15.71 37.25
C GLN A 232 -22.46 15.61 38.77
N VAL A 233 -21.31 15.96 39.38
CA VAL A 233 -21.14 15.97 40.85
C VAL A 233 -22.13 16.91 41.53
N PHE A 234 -22.50 18.02 40.88
CA PHE A 234 -23.47 18.99 41.42
C PHE A 234 -24.93 18.66 41.09
N SER A 235 -25.18 17.66 40.24
CA SER A 235 -26.53 17.23 39.92
C SER A 235 -26.98 16.16 40.92
N SER A 236 -27.84 16.55 41.87
CA SER A 236 -28.32 15.64 42.94
C SER A 236 -29.23 14.50 42.48
N TYR A 237 -29.49 14.35 41.17
CA TYR A 237 -30.40 13.34 40.63
C TYR A 237 -29.65 12.10 40.09
N PHE A 238 -29.97 10.94 40.68
CA PHE A 238 -29.44 9.62 40.27
C PHE A 238 -29.64 9.30 38.78
N TYR A 239 -30.72 9.82 38.18
CA TYR A 239 -31.02 9.62 36.75
C TYR A 239 -30.01 10.25 35.79
N GLY A 240 -29.15 11.18 36.24
CA GLY A 240 -28.12 11.81 35.39
C GLY A 240 -26.95 10.89 35.01
N ILE A 241 -26.81 9.72 35.65
CA ILE A 241 -25.75 8.74 35.34
C ILE A 241 -25.90 8.16 33.93
N PHE A 242 -27.12 7.86 33.50
CA PHE A 242 -27.39 7.28 32.18
C PHE A 242 -27.01 8.20 31.00
N PRO A 243 -27.46 9.47 30.94
CA PRO A 243 -27.05 10.36 29.86
C PRO A 243 -25.53 10.63 29.90
N MET A 244 -24.92 10.71 31.08
CA MET A 244 -23.47 10.87 31.22
C MET A 244 -22.69 9.69 30.64
N ALA A 245 -23.10 8.46 30.98
CA ALA A 245 -22.49 7.24 30.45
C ALA A 245 -22.65 7.15 28.92
N LEU A 246 -23.83 7.50 28.41
CA LEU A 246 -24.11 7.53 26.97
C LEU A 246 -23.24 8.56 26.26
N THR A 247 -23.16 9.80 26.75
CA THR A 247 -22.31 10.83 26.16
C THR A 247 -20.84 10.41 26.19
N THR A 248 -20.37 9.85 27.30
CA THR A 248 -19.00 9.35 27.43
C THR A 248 -18.71 8.25 26.42
N LEU A 249 -19.62 7.29 26.27
CA LEU A 249 -19.51 6.19 25.31
C LEU A 249 -19.49 6.70 23.87
N VAL A 250 -20.34 7.67 23.52
CA VAL A 250 -20.37 8.26 22.18
C VAL A 250 -19.09 9.06 21.91
N THR A 251 -18.64 9.90 22.83
CA THR A 251 -17.43 10.71 22.66
C THR A 251 -16.18 9.83 22.55
N LEU A 252 -16.03 8.83 23.44
CA LEU A 252 -14.92 7.88 23.37
C LEU A 252 -15.05 6.98 22.13
N GLY A 253 -16.26 6.56 21.76
CA GLY A 253 -16.52 5.74 20.58
C GLY A 253 -16.14 6.46 19.30
N LEU A 254 -16.57 7.71 19.12
CA LEU A 254 -16.16 8.55 17.99
C LEU A 254 -14.63 8.76 17.96
N ARG A 255 -14.02 9.03 19.12
CA ARG A 255 -12.57 9.14 19.23
C ARG A 255 -11.88 7.84 18.82
N GLU A 256 -12.37 6.69 19.28
CA GLU A 256 -11.85 5.38 18.91
C GLU A 256 -12.19 4.98 17.48
N LEU A 257 -13.15 5.60 16.80
CA LEU A 257 -13.37 5.43 15.36
C LEU A 257 -12.38 6.27 14.54
N CYS A 258 -12.14 7.52 14.93
CA CYS A 258 -11.08 8.37 14.36
C CYS A 258 -9.69 7.79 14.63
N ASN A 259 -9.47 7.25 15.83
CA ASN A 259 -8.24 6.56 16.18
C ASN A 259 -8.23 5.16 15.59
N GLY A 260 -9.36 4.47 15.48
CA GLY A 260 -9.51 3.08 15.01
C GLY A 260 -9.29 2.95 13.52
N THR A 261 -9.73 3.91 12.70
CA THR A 261 -9.23 4.04 11.31
C THR A 261 -7.70 4.19 11.25
N THR A 262 -7.08 4.64 12.35
CA THR A 262 -5.63 4.72 12.55
C THR A 262 -5.04 3.49 13.29
N ALA A 263 -5.80 2.79 14.14
CA ALA A 263 -5.38 1.77 15.08
C ALA A 263 -5.73 0.34 14.62
N HIS A 264 -6.72 0.16 13.75
CA HIS A 264 -6.89 -1.05 12.95
C HIS A 264 -5.64 -1.27 12.08
N ARG A 265 -4.90 -0.21 11.71
CA ARG A 265 -3.56 -0.30 11.10
C ARG A 265 -2.49 -0.78 12.09
N LEU A 266 -2.56 -0.40 13.37
CA LEU A 266 -1.63 -0.85 14.41
C LEU A 266 -1.92 -2.29 14.87
N LEU A 267 -3.19 -2.68 14.98
CA LEU A 267 -3.61 -4.05 15.30
C LEU A 267 -3.37 -5.02 14.14
N ALA A 268 -3.59 -4.61 12.89
CA ALA A 268 -3.14 -5.40 11.73
C ALA A 268 -1.61 -5.57 11.70
N ALA A 269 -0.84 -4.54 12.07
CA ALA A 269 0.61 -4.62 12.22
C ALA A 269 1.07 -5.46 13.44
N ARG A 270 0.28 -5.52 14.51
CA ARG A 270 0.59 -6.31 15.72
C ARG A 270 0.17 -7.78 15.56
N GLN A 271 -0.93 -8.06 14.87
CA GLN A 271 -1.43 -9.41 14.60
C GLN A 271 -0.57 -10.14 13.57
N THR A 272 0.04 -9.42 12.62
CA THR A 272 1.11 -9.94 11.75
C THR A 272 2.41 -10.22 12.52
N ARG A 273 2.79 -9.38 13.50
CA ARG A 273 3.91 -9.64 14.44
C ARG A 273 3.69 -10.87 15.33
N GLY A 274 2.46 -11.08 15.80
CA GLY A 274 2.07 -12.23 16.63
C GLY A 274 2.01 -13.54 15.84
N ARG A 275 1.52 -13.53 14.59
CA ARG A 275 1.54 -14.72 13.72
C ARG A 275 2.95 -15.06 13.23
N ALA A 276 3.80 -14.07 12.93
CA ALA A 276 5.19 -14.34 12.60
C ALA A 276 5.95 -14.99 13.77
N SER A 277 5.64 -14.64 15.02
CA SER A 277 6.30 -15.22 16.21
C SER A 277 5.71 -16.58 16.64
N SER A 278 4.40 -16.79 16.47
CA SER A 278 3.74 -18.07 16.80
C SER A 278 4.03 -19.18 15.78
N VAL A 279 4.23 -18.82 14.51
CA VAL A 279 4.71 -19.77 13.48
C VAL A 279 6.17 -20.17 13.73
N ILE A 280 6.98 -19.37 14.42
CA ILE A 280 8.37 -19.74 14.75
C ILE A 280 8.46 -20.77 15.90
N ILE A 281 7.46 -20.87 16.79
CA ILE A 281 7.54 -21.75 17.98
C ILE A 281 6.95 -23.15 17.73
N ARG A 282 6.03 -23.32 16.75
CA ARG A 282 5.40 -24.63 16.47
C ARG A 282 6.14 -25.57 15.52
N TYR A 283 7.28 -25.17 14.93
CA TYR A 283 8.09 -26.05 14.05
C TYR A 283 9.44 -26.45 14.65
N ARG A 284 9.58 -26.43 15.98
CA ARG A 284 10.77 -26.91 16.69
C ARG A 284 10.60 -28.29 17.35
N LEU A 285 9.50 -28.98 17.02
CA LEU A 285 9.16 -30.33 17.47
C LEU A 285 8.58 -31.09 16.26
N ILE A 286 9.45 -31.49 15.34
CA ILE A 286 9.48 -32.70 14.50
C ILE A 286 10.80 -32.65 13.75
#